data_AF-A0A8T3PMW1-F1
#
_entry.id   AF-A0A8T3PMW1-F1
#
_cell.length_a   1.000
_cell.length_b   1.000
_cell.length_c   1.000
_cell.angle_alpha   90.00
_cell.angle_beta   90.00
_cell.angle_gamma   90.00
#
_symmetry.space_group_name_H-M   'P 1'
#
loop_
_entity.id
_entity.type
_entity.pdbx_description
1 polymer ?
#
loop_
_entity_poly.entity_id
_entity_poly.type
_entity_poly.pdbx_seq_one_letter_code
_entity_poly.pdbx_strand_id
1 'polypeptide(L)'
;NGLALHPEKTHLGDCREPGYGFEFLGYRFECGCRSVRKKSLAALKDLIRRKTRRTRGDSLKRIIADLNPILRGWFAYFKHALSWTFRLLDGFIRRRLRALLRKQQKRPGFGRCHADHLRWPNAFFAEQGLFTLYDAFVLARQSR
;
A
#
# COMPACT_ATOMS: atom_id res chain seq x y z
N ASN A 1 10.99 30.56 -27.24
CA ASN A 1 10.13 29.56 -26.59
C ASN A 1 9.25 30.23 -25.55
N GLY A 2 8.03 30.65 -25.88
CA GLY A 2 7.14 31.46 -25.03
C GLY A 2 6.47 30.72 -23.87
N LEU A 3 7.21 29.88 -23.14
CA LEU A 3 6.72 29.16 -21.96
C LEU A 3 7.21 29.87 -20.68
N ALA A 4 6.30 30.12 -19.74
CA ALA A 4 6.60 30.69 -18.43
C ALA A 4 6.45 29.64 -17.32
N LEU A 5 7.29 29.74 -16.29
CA LEU A 5 7.22 28.87 -15.12
C LEU A 5 5.99 29.22 -14.27
N HIS A 6 5.31 28.21 -13.75
CA HIS A 6 4.23 28.44 -12.81
C HIS A 6 4.82 28.86 -11.45
N PRO A 7 4.45 30.03 -10.91
CA PRO A 7 5.10 30.62 -9.72
C PRO A 7 5.00 29.72 -8.49
N GLU A 8 3.86 29.06 -8.28
CA GLU A 8 3.65 28.21 -7.09
C GLU A 8 4.19 26.78 -7.20
N LYS A 9 4.45 26.29 -8.42
CA LYS A 9 4.91 24.90 -8.63
C LYS A 9 6.43 24.80 -8.57
N THR A 10 7.11 25.93 -8.67
CA THR A 10 8.56 26.01 -8.84
C THR A 10 9.19 26.44 -7.53
N HIS A 11 9.78 25.49 -6.80
CA HIS A 11 10.59 25.76 -5.63
C HIS A 11 11.92 25.01 -5.78
N LEU A 12 13.02 25.65 -5.38
CA LEU A 12 14.31 24.98 -5.17
C LEU A 12 14.25 24.32 -3.79
N GLY A 13 14.29 23.00 -3.75
CA GLY A 13 14.37 22.22 -2.51
C GLY A 13 15.70 21.47 -2.42
N ASP A 14 16.37 21.52 -1.26
CA ASP A 14 17.51 20.65 -0.98
C ASP A 14 17.00 19.33 -0.37
N CYS A 15 17.12 18.24 -1.12
CA CYS A 15 16.69 16.91 -0.67
C CYS A 15 17.61 16.28 0.39
N ARG A 16 18.68 16.98 0.82
CA ARG A 16 19.55 16.56 1.93
C ARG A 16 19.06 17.11 3.27
N GLU A 17 18.31 18.21 3.27
CA GLU A 17 17.84 18.86 4.49
C GLU A 17 16.41 18.40 4.84
N PRO A 18 16.14 18.08 6.12
CA PRO A 18 14.78 17.81 6.59
C PRO A 18 13.87 19.02 6.34
N GLY A 19 12.69 18.79 5.77
CA GLY A 19 11.71 19.83 5.50
C GLY A 19 11.80 20.47 4.11
N TYR A 20 12.95 20.37 3.43
CA TYR A 20 13.20 20.97 2.12
C TYR A 20 13.12 19.98 0.94
N GLY A 21 12.63 18.77 1.21
CA GLY A 21 12.41 17.75 0.19
C GLY A 21 11.32 18.12 -0.82
N PHE A 22 11.44 17.62 -2.06
CA PHE A 22 10.50 17.90 -3.14
C PHE A 22 9.74 16.65 -3.61
N GLU A 23 8.61 16.86 -4.29
CA GLU A 23 7.78 15.79 -4.85
C GLU A 23 7.97 15.71 -6.38
N PHE A 24 8.27 14.52 -6.89
CA PHE A 24 8.44 14.29 -8.33
C PHE A 24 7.96 12.88 -8.71
N LEU A 25 7.18 12.79 -9.80
CA LEU A 25 6.63 11.53 -10.33
C LEU A 25 6.00 10.63 -9.25
N GLY A 26 5.23 11.21 -8.32
CA GLY A 26 4.55 10.46 -7.26
C GLY A 26 5.45 10.00 -6.12
N TYR A 27 6.74 10.34 -6.14
CA TYR A 27 7.67 10.19 -5.02
C TYR A 27 7.88 11.51 -4.28
N ARG A 28 8.39 11.42 -3.06
CA ARG A 28 8.94 12.51 -2.27
C ARG A 28 10.39 12.18 -1.93
N PHE A 29 11.30 13.09 -2.25
CA PHE A 29 12.74 12.96 -2.03
C PHE A 29 13.14 13.86 -0.86
N GLU A 30 13.66 13.27 0.21
CA GLU A 30 13.98 13.98 1.45
C GLU A 30 15.01 13.19 2.26
N CYS A 31 16.01 13.87 2.83
CA CYS A 31 17.13 13.28 3.57
C CYS A 31 17.79 12.09 2.85
N GLY A 32 18.03 12.19 1.54
CA GLY A 32 18.60 11.10 0.72
C GLY A 32 17.69 9.88 0.56
N CYS A 33 16.46 9.93 1.09
CA CYS A 33 15.47 8.87 1.02
C CYS A 33 14.42 9.17 -0.05
N ARG A 34 13.89 8.11 -0.66
CA ARG A 34 12.75 8.18 -1.57
C ARG A 34 11.52 7.55 -0.92
N SER A 35 10.52 8.38 -0.63
CA SER A 35 9.24 7.94 -0.07
C SER A 35 8.11 8.09 -1.09
N VAL A 36 6.97 7.42 -0.87
CA VAL A 36 5.80 7.61 -1.73
C VAL A 36 5.10 8.91 -1.35
N ARG A 37 4.74 9.72 -2.34
CA ARG A 37 3.92 10.92 -2.16
C ARG A 37 2.64 10.58 -1.39
N LYS A 38 2.29 11.40 -0.40
CA LYS A 38 1.09 11.19 0.45
C LYS A 38 -0.19 10.98 -0.39
N LYS A 39 -0.36 11.78 -1.45
CA LYS A 39 -1.48 11.66 -2.40
C LYS A 39 -1.53 10.31 -3.11
N SER A 40 -0.40 9.80 -3.60
CA SER A 40 -0.30 8.50 -4.26
C SER A 40 -0.62 7.35 -3.31
N LEU A 41 -0.14 7.43 -2.07
CA LEU A 41 -0.43 6.44 -1.04
C LEU A 41 -1.91 6.45 -0.62
N ALA A 42 -2.51 7.63 -0.49
CA ALA A 42 -3.93 7.80 -0.19
C ALA A 42 -4.80 7.19 -1.30
N ALA A 43 -4.49 7.50 -2.57
CA ALA A 43 -5.20 6.97 -3.73
C ALA A 43 -5.18 5.43 -3.77
N LEU A 44 -4.03 4.79 -3.50
CA LEU A 44 -3.96 3.33 -3.40
C LEU A 44 -4.85 2.80 -2.26
N LYS A 45 -4.76 3.40 -1.06
CA LYS A 45 -5.58 2.97 0.07
C LYS A 45 -7.07 3.11 -0.23
N ASP A 46 -7.49 4.16 -0.94
CA ASP A 46 -8.89 4.35 -1.34
C ASP A 46 -9.35 3.36 -2.40
N LEU A 47 -8.49 3.02 -3.36
CA LEU A 47 -8.77 1.94 -4.30
C LEU A 47 -8.94 0.60 -3.58
N ILE A 48 -8.04 0.26 -2.65
CA ILE A 48 -8.15 -0.95 -1.82
C ILE A 48 -9.45 -0.92 -1.01
N ARG A 49 -9.81 0.22 -0.41
CA ARG A 49 -11.08 0.38 0.33
C ARG A 49 -12.30 0.05 -0.53
N ARG A 50 -12.35 0.57 -1.76
CA ARG A 50 -13.43 0.32 -2.72
C ARG A 50 -13.50 -1.15 -3.13
N LYS A 51 -12.36 -1.81 -3.35
CA LYS A 51 -12.30 -3.24 -3.72
C LYS A 51 -12.58 -4.20 -2.56
N THR A 52 -12.40 -3.75 -1.32
CA THR A 52 -12.61 -4.56 -0.10
C THR A 52 -13.73 -3.98 0.77
N ARG A 53 -14.84 -3.55 0.15
CA ARG A 53 -16.04 -3.14 0.89
C ARG A 53 -16.57 -4.33 1.68
N ARG A 54 -17.05 -4.08 2.91
CA ARG A 54 -17.55 -5.14 3.81
C ARG A 54 -18.84 -5.79 3.33
N THR A 55 -19.60 -5.09 2.49
CA THR A 55 -20.82 -5.57 1.86
C THR A 55 -20.58 -6.41 0.61
N ARG A 56 -19.30 -6.62 0.23
CA ARG A 56 -18.93 -7.43 -0.92
C ARG A 56 -19.19 -8.92 -0.59
N GLY A 57 -20.06 -9.55 -1.38
CA GLY A 57 -20.46 -10.95 -1.21
C GLY A 57 -19.52 -11.99 -1.82
N ASP A 58 -18.44 -11.56 -2.48
CA ASP A 58 -17.51 -12.46 -3.15
C ASP A 58 -16.66 -13.28 -2.16
N SER A 59 -16.19 -14.43 -2.63
CA SER A 59 -15.23 -15.26 -1.88
C SER A 59 -13.91 -14.50 -1.64
N LEU A 60 -13.22 -14.84 -0.54
CA LEU A 60 -11.92 -14.25 -0.21
C LEU A 60 -10.92 -14.41 -1.36
N LYS A 61 -10.86 -15.59 -1.99
CA LYS A 61 -9.98 -15.86 -3.13
C LYS A 61 -10.25 -14.91 -4.30
N ARG A 62 -11.52 -14.65 -4.63
CA ARG A 62 -11.88 -13.71 -5.70
C ARG A 62 -11.45 -12.28 -5.36
N ILE A 63 -11.65 -11.86 -4.12
CA ILE A 63 -11.23 -10.53 -3.65
C ILE A 63 -9.70 -10.38 -3.73
N ILE A 64 -8.96 -11.41 -3.34
CA ILE A 64 -7.49 -11.42 -3.44
C ILE A 64 -7.04 -11.39 -4.90
N ALA A 65 -7.67 -12.18 -5.78
CA ALA A 65 -7.39 -12.18 -7.20
C ALA A 65 -7.59 -10.79 -7.83
N ASP A 66 -8.62 -10.04 -7.42
CA ASP A 66 -8.83 -8.65 -7.85
C ASP A 66 -7.79 -7.66 -7.31
N LEU A 67 -7.29 -7.89 -6.09
CA LEU A 67 -6.30 -7.01 -5.45
C LEU A 67 -4.90 -7.21 -6.03
N ASN A 68 -4.51 -8.45 -6.29
CA ASN A 68 -3.14 -8.81 -6.65
C ASN A 68 -2.59 -8.01 -7.86
N PRO A 69 -3.30 -7.86 -9.00
CA PRO A 69 -2.82 -7.06 -10.13
C PRO A 69 -2.56 -5.59 -9.75
N ILE A 70 -3.44 -5.00 -8.93
CA ILE A 70 -3.31 -3.62 -8.45
C ILE A 70 -2.05 -3.49 -7.59
N LEU A 71 -1.85 -4.42 -6.65
CA LEU A 71 -0.70 -4.41 -5.75
C LEU A 71 0.62 -4.64 -6.50
N ARG A 72 0.64 -5.58 -7.46
CA ARG A 72 1.82 -5.86 -8.30
C ARG A 72 2.21 -4.66 -9.15
N GLY A 73 1.25 -4.04 -9.84
CA GLY A 73 1.52 -2.85 -10.65
C GLY A 73 2.00 -1.67 -9.81
N TRP A 74 1.34 -1.43 -8.67
CA TRP A 74 1.74 -0.38 -7.74
C TRP A 74 3.14 -0.64 -7.17
N PHE A 75 3.45 -1.88 -6.79
CA PHE A 75 4.78 -2.27 -6.32
C PHE A 75 5.83 -2.06 -7.40
N ALA A 76 5.60 -2.52 -8.63
CA ALA A 76 6.57 -2.37 -9.72
C ALA A 76 6.96 -0.90 -9.92
N TYR A 77 6.00 0.02 -9.82
CA TYR A 77 6.25 1.45 -9.91
C TYR A 77 6.95 2.02 -8.67
N PHE A 78 6.51 1.66 -7.46
CA PHE A 78 6.99 2.20 -6.18
C PHE A 78 8.05 1.35 -5.47
N LYS A 79 8.65 0.34 -6.11
CA LYS A 79 9.54 -0.67 -5.49
C LYS A 79 10.75 -0.09 -4.77
N HIS A 80 11.13 1.13 -5.11
CA HIS A 80 12.27 1.82 -4.52
C HIS A 80 11.90 2.78 -3.39
N ALA A 81 10.65 2.77 -2.94
CA ALA A 81 10.23 3.46 -1.75
C ALA A 81 10.81 2.79 -0.50
N LEU A 82 10.73 3.50 0.62
CA LEU A 82 11.20 3.02 1.92
C LEU A 82 10.44 1.78 2.38
N SER A 83 11.19 0.81 2.92
CA SER A 83 10.70 -0.55 3.24
C SER A 83 9.49 -0.58 4.18
N TRP A 84 9.42 0.36 5.14
CA TRP A 84 8.30 0.46 6.07
C TRP A 84 6.96 0.74 5.35
N THR A 85 6.99 1.38 4.18
CA THR A 85 5.80 1.68 3.39
C THR A 85 5.08 0.39 3.01
N PHE A 86 5.83 -0.62 2.58
CA PHE A 86 5.29 -1.92 2.19
C PHE A 86 4.70 -2.68 3.38
N ARG A 87 5.42 -2.71 4.52
CA ARG A 87 4.92 -3.36 5.76
C ARG A 87 3.61 -2.75 6.24
N LEU A 88 3.51 -1.41 6.23
CA LEU A 88 2.31 -0.69 6.65
C LEU A 88 1.13 -0.94 5.70
N LEU A 89 1.37 -0.99 4.39
CA LEU A 89 0.35 -1.32 3.40
C LEU A 89 -0.13 -2.76 3.52
N ASP A 90 0.78 -3.70 3.66
CA ASP A 90 0.47 -5.12 3.88
C ASP A 90 -0.39 -5.34 5.13
N GLY A 91 -0.03 -4.69 6.25
CA GLY A 91 -0.84 -4.70 7.46
C GLY A 91 -2.23 -4.08 7.27
N PHE A 92 -2.32 -2.97 6.53
CA PHE A 92 -3.58 -2.34 6.19
C PHE A 92 -4.49 -3.26 5.37
N ILE A 93 -3.96 -3.92 4.34
CA ILE A 93 -4.69 -4.85 3.47
C ILE A 93 -5.21 -6.03 4.28
N ARG A 94 -4.34 -6.73 5.03
CA ARG A 94 -4.74 -7.88 5.86
C ARG A 94 -5.82 -7.51 6.87
N ARG A 95 -5.71 -6.35 7.52
CA ARG A 95 -6.77 -5.86 8.43
C ARG A 95 -8.12 -5.70 7.73
N ARG A 96 -8.14 -5.22 6.49
CA ARG A 96 -9.39 -5.09 5.72
C ARG A 96 -9.97 -6.44 5.34
N LEU A 97 -9.13 -7.39 4.94
CA LEU A 97 -9.57 -8.76 4.66
C LEU A 97 -10.12 -9.45 5.91
N ARG A 98 -9.48 -9.30 7.09
CA ARG A 98 -10.04 -9.78 8.38
C ARG A 98 -11.40 -9.16 8.70
N ALA A 99 -11.57 -7.86 8.48
CA ALA A 99 -12.86 -7.18 8.69
C ALA A 99 -13.96 -7.69 7.75
N LEU A 100 -13.60 -8.08 6.53
CA LEU A 100 -14.50 -8.66 5.54
C LEU A 100 -14.92 -10.07 5.97
N LEU A 101 -13.96 -10.94 6.32
CA LEU A 101 -14.23 -12.29 6.82
C LEU A 101 -15.12 -12.28 8.07
N ARG A 102 -14.87 -11.35 9.00
CA ARG A 102 -15.77 -11.14 10.14
C ARG A 102 -17.20 -10.84 9.71
N LYS A 103 -17.39 -9.95 8.73
CA LYS A 103 -18.74 -9.60 8.25
C LYS A 103 -19.42 -10.79 7.59
N GLN A 104 -18.68 -11.59 6.80
CA GLN A 104 -19.19 -12.82 6.20
C GLN A 104 -19.61 -13.85 7.25
N GLN A 105 -18.89 -13.92 8.37
CA GLN A 105 -19.27 -14.74 9.54
C GLN A 105 -20.38 -14.12 10.41
N LYS A 106 -21.02 -13.02 9.97
CA LYS A 106 -22.03 -12.29 10.74
C LYS A 106 -21.54 -11.76 12.11
N ARG A 107 -20.22 -11.56 12.26
CA ARG A 107 -19.59 -11.04 13.49
C ARG A 107 -19.41 -9.52 13.41
N PRO A 108 -19.70 -8.76 14.48
CA PRO A 108 -19.47 -7.31 14.51
C PRO A 108 -17.96 -6.96 14.58
N GLY A 109 -17.63 -5.68 14.38
CA GLY A 109 -16.26 -5.17 14.52
C GLY A 109 -15.37 -5.29 13.27
N PHE A 110 -14.09 -4.90 13.38
CA PHE A 110 -13.19 -4.67 12.24
C PHE A 110 -11.99 -5.63 12.15
N GLY A 111 -12.07 -6.83 12.74
CA GLY A 111 -11.01 -7.82 12.58
C GLY A 111 -9.69 -7.46 13.28
N ARG A 112 -9.73 -6.67 14.36
CA ARG A 112 -8.55 -6.11 15.04
C ARG A 112 -8.17 -6.84 16.35
N CYS A 113 -8.99 -7.78 16.83
CA CYS A 113 -8.70 -8.42 18.11
C CYS A 113 -7.70 -9.57 17.93
N HIS A 114 -7.03 -9.93 19.04
CA HIS A 114 -6.08 -11.03 19.07
C HIS A 114 -6.66 -12.34 18.51
N ALA A 115 -7.91 -12.67 18.86
CA ALA A 115 -8.59 -13.86 18.35
C ALA A 115 -8.73 -13.88 16.82
N ASP A 116 -8.89 -12.72 16.15
CA ASP A 116 -8.93 -12.68 14.68
C ASP A 116 -7.55 -12.86 14.05
N HIS A 117 -6.49 -12.43 14.75
CA HIS A 117 -5.12 -12.63 14.32
C HIS A 117 -4.69 -14.10 14.47
N LEU A 118 -5.19 -14.79 15.50
CA LEU A 118 -5.03 -16.23 15.66
C LEU A 118 -5.84 -17.01 14.62
N ARG A 119 -7.08 -16.58 14.34
CA ARG A 119 -7.97 -17.27 13.38
C ARG A 119 -7.53 -17.07 11.93
N TRP A 120 -7.05 -15.87 11.60
CA TRP A 120 -6.55 -15.51 10.28
C TRP A 120 -5.14 -14.93 10.40
N PRO A 121 -4.14 -15.81 10.63
CA PRO A 121 -2.75 -15.42 10.70
C PRO A 121 -2.29 -14.87 9.35
N ASN A 122 -1.08 -14.29 9.30
CA ASN A 122 -0.55 -13.79 8.03
C ASN A 122 -0.37 -14.94 7.01
N ALA A 123 0.02 -16.13 7.49
CA ALA A 123 0.14 -17.34 6.67
C ALA A 123 -1.17 -17.72 5.97
N PHE A 124 -2.31 -17.62 6.66
CA PHE A 124 -3.62 -17.86 6.06
C PHE A 124 -3.84 -17.01 4.80
N PHE A 125 -3.50 -15.73 4.81
CA PHE A 125 -3.65 -14.89 3.61
C PHE A 125 -2.65 -15.24 2.51
N ALA A 126 -1.44 -15.65 2.88
CA ALA A 126 -0.42 -16.09 1.93
C ALA A 126 -0.86 -17.38 1.22
N GLU A 127 -1.44 -18.34 1.95
CA GLU A 127 -2.02 -19.58 1.40
C GLU A 127 -3.18 -19.32 0.43
N GLN A 128 -3.94 -18.23 0.65
CA GLN A 128 -4.96 -17.78 -0.29
C GLN A 128 -4.39 -17.02 -1.50
N GLY A 129 -3.06 -16.90 -1.60
CA GLY A 129 -2.35 -16.28 -2.71
C GLY A 129 -2.28 -14.75 -2.62
N LEU A 130 -2.42 -14.14 -1.44
CA LEU A 130 -2.28 -12.69 -1.31
C LEU A 130 -0.86 -12.24 -1.63
N PHE A 131 -0.72 -11.32 -2.60
CA PHE A 131 0.55 -10.69 -2.90
C PHE A 131 1.00 -9.77 -1.75
N THR A 132 2.21 -10.02 -1.24
CA THR A 132 2.83 -9.27 -0.15
C THR A 132 3.88 -8.30 -0.69
N LEU A 133 3.67 -7.01 -0.44
CA LEU A 133 4.54 -5.96 -0.94
C LEU A 133 5.93 -6.04 -0.32
N TYR A 134 6.00 -6.38 0.97
CA TYR A 134 7.27 -6.44 1.68
C TYR A 134 8.13 -7.62 1.23
N ASP A 135 7.55 -8.78 0.95
CA ASP A 135 8.32 -9.94 0.46
C ASP A 135 8.84 -9.66 -0.96
N ALA A 136 8.02 -9.06 -1.82
CA ALA A 136 8.45 -8.60 -3.14
C ALA A 136 9.60 -7.58 -3.06
N PHE A 137 9.57 -6.68 -2.06
CA PHE A 137 10.66 -5.74 -1.80
C PHE A 137 11.96 -6.45 -1.40
N VAL A 138 11.88 -7.44 -0.50
CA VAL A 138 13.05 -8.23 -0.07
C VAL A 138 13.66 -8.97 -1.26
N LEU A 139 12.84 -9.64 -2.07
CA LEU A 139 13.30 -10.36 -3.27
C LEU A 139 13.97 -9.42 -4.29
N ALA A 140 13.36 -8.25 -4.54
CA ALA A 140 13.91 -7.25 -5.46
C ALA A 140 15.25 -6.65 -4.97
N ARG A 141 15.51 -6.67 -3.65
CA ARG A 141 16.76 -6.22 -3.07
C ARG A 141 17.86 -7.27 -3.12
N GLN A 142 17.50 -8.55 -3.00
CA GLN A 142 18.44 -9.68 -3.09
C GLN A 142 18.95 -9.94 -4.51
N SER A 143 18.22 -9.47 -5.53
CA SER A 143 18.58 -9.63 -6.95
C SER A 143 19.57 -8.57 -7.45
N ARG A 144 20.22 -7.82 -6.54
CA ARG A 144 21.23 -6.78 -6.83
C ARG A 144 22.52 -7.14 -6.12
#